data_AF-A0A329SI80-F1
#
_entry.id   AF-A0A329SI80-F1
#
_cell.length_a   1.000
_cell.length_b   1.000
_cell.length_c   1.000
_cell.angle_alpha   90.00
_cell.angle_beta   90.00
_cell.angle_gamma   90.00
#
_symmetry.space_group_name_H-M   'P 1'
#
loop_
_entity.id
_entity.type
_entity.pdbx_description
1 polymer ?
#
loop_
_entity_poly.entity_id
_entity_poly.type
_entity_poly.pdbx_seq_one_letter_code
_entity_poly.pdbx_strand_id
1 'polypeptide(L)'
;MIIKNIINPQRFFDASGDLDPRRFTPKDFESFLVDKRGTLKVGTLGGYRSAMKDLYRRHNLPLPPEYGEGMMTLFSGLKRLEAERDQSGDARESGKRLLTYSIYVMLCKLTLARDDGGFVHLS
;
A
#
# COMPACT_ATOMS: atom_id res chain seq x y z
N MET A 1 -1.43 -6.34 19.94
CA MET A 1 -0.68 -7.40 19.20
C MET A 1 -1.48 -7.76 17.97
N ILE A 2 -1.24 -7.08 16.84
CA ILE A 2 -1.95 -7.39 15.58
C ILE A 2 -1.10 -8.43 14.86
N ILE A 3 -1.64 -9.64 14.72
CA ILE A 3 -1.08 -10.68 13.89
C ILE A 3 -1.03 -10.12 12.47
N LYS A 4 0.15 -9.68 12.02
CA LYS A 4 0.42 -9.49 10.61
C LYS A 4 0.36 -10.88 10.01
N ASN A 5 -0.84 -11.31 9.63
CA ASN A 5 -1.05 -12.54 8.90
C ASN A 5 -0.14 -12.42 7.68
N ILE A 6 0.93 -13.21 7.65
CA ILE A 6 1.96 -13.14 6.61
C ILE A 6 1.33 -13.79 5.38
N ILE A 7 0.45 -13.04 4.74
CA ILE A 7 -0.10 -13.36 3.44
C ILE A 7 1.10 -13.30 2.50
N ASN A 8 1.55 -14.45 2.01
CA ASN A 8 2.57 -14.48 0.96
C ASN A 8 2.02 -13.70 -0.25
N PRO A 9 2.56 -12.53 -0.58
CA PRO A 9 2.03 -11.69 -1.66
C PRO A 9 2.17 -12.37 -3.02
N GLN A 10 3.12 -13.31 -3.17
CA GLN A 10 3.33 -14.07 -4.40
C GLN A 10 2.11 -14.89 -4.82
N ARG A 11 1.21 -15.21 -3.88
CA ARG A 11 -0.02 -15.94 -4.20
C ARG A 11 -0.95 -15.19 -5.16
N PHE A 12 -0.86 -13.86 -5.18
CA PHE A 12 -1.73 -13.01 -5.99
C PHE A 12 -1.24 -12.85 -7.43
N PHE A 13 -0.01 -13.24 -7.71
CA PHE A 13 0.59 -13.12 -9.04
C PHE A 13 0.52 -14.45 -9.79
N ASP A 14 0.44 -14.36 -11.11
CA ASP A 14 0.55 -15.50 -12.01
C ASP A 14 2.03 -15.84 -12.32
N ALA A 15 2.25 -16.83 -13.16
CA ALA A 15 3.60 -17.25 -13.56
C ALA A 15 4.36 -16.18 -14.38
N SER A 16 3.65 -15.22 -14.96
CA SER A 16 4.21 -14.09 -15.71
C SER A 16 4.60 -12.93 -14.78
N GLY A 17 4.21 -13.00 -13.51
CA GLY A 17 4.38 -11.92 -12.54
C GLY A 17 3.28 -10.86 -12.61
N ASP A 18 2.22 -11.10 -13.37
CA ASP A 18 1.05 -10.22 -13.44
C ASP A 18 0.06 -10.55 -12.32
N LEU A 19 -0.67 -9.52 -11.87
CA LEU A 19 -1.67 -9.69 -10.83
C LEU A 19 -2.86 -10.50 -11.39
N ASP A 20 -3.19 -11.62 -10.76
CA ASP A 20 -4.34 -12.45 -11.19
C ASP A 20 -5.63 -11.96 -10.49
N PRO A 21 -6.59 -11.38 -11.22
CA PRO A 21 -7.85 -10.91 -10.65
C PRO A 21 -8.74 -12.03 -10.08
N ARG A 22 -8.45 -13.31 -10.38
CA ARG A 22 -9.13 -14.46 -9.78
C ARG A 22 -8.59 -14.79 -8.38
N ARG A 23 -7.35 -14.39 -8.09
CA ARG A 23 -6.67 -14.62 -6.81
C ARG A 23 -6.68 -13.39 -5.92
N PHE A 24 -6.54 -12.20 -6.51
CA PHE A 24 -6.62 -10.93 -5.83
C PHE A 24 -8.05 -10.39 -5.88
N THR A 25 -8.82 -10.77 -4.86
CA THR A 25 -10.28 -10.52 -4.81
C THR A 25 -10.60 -9.06 -4.46
N PRO A 26 -11.85 -8.60 -4.65
CA PRO A 26 -12.27 -7.28 -4.19
C PRO A 26 -11.99 -7.04 -2.70
N LYS A 27 -12.13 -8.07 -1.86
CA LYS A 27 -11.85 -7.98 -0.42
C LYS A 27 -10.36 -7.77 -0.13
N ASP A 28 -9.47 -8.43 -0.87
CA ASP A 28 -8.04 -8.21 -0.76
C ASP A 28 -7.67 -6.78 -1.16
N PHE A 29 -8.32 -6.28 -2.22
CA PHE A 29 -8.15 -4.89 -2.65
C PHE A 29 -8.67 -3.88 -1.63
N GLU A 30 -9.84 -4.11 -1.01
CA GLU A 30 -10.33 -3.26 0.08
C GLU A 30 -9.37 -3.24 1.27
N SER A 31 -8.86 -4.39 1.69
CA SER A 31 -7.87 -4.49 2.75
C SER A 31 -6.59 -3.72 2.41
N PHE A 32 -6.12 -3.81 1.15
CA PHE A 32 -5.01 -3.04 0.64
C PHE A 32 -5.28 -1.52 0.67
N LEU A 33 -6.46 -1.06 0.27
CA LEU A 33 -6.84 0.35 0.34
C LEU A 33 -6.85 0.86 1.79
N VAL A 34 -7.36 0.06 2.72
CA VAL A 34 -7.39 0.39 4.14
C VAL A 34 -5.96 0.50 4.69
N ASP A 35 -5.05 -0.42 4.36
CA ASP A 35 -3.63 -0.33 4.76
C ASP A 35 -2.96 0.94 4.22
N LYS A 36 -3.24 1.32 2.96
CA LYS A 36 -2.59 2.45 2.29
C LYS A 36 -3.21 3.82 2.54
N ARG A 37 -4.37 3.91 3.20
CA ARG A 37 -5.09 5.18 3.44
C ARG A 37 -4.29 6.24 4.17
N GLY A 38 -3.35 5.84 5.03
CA GLY A 38 -2.48 6.76 5.79
C GLY A 38 -1.20 7.15 5.06
N THR A 39 -0.88 6.50 3.94
CA THR A 39 0.39 6.69 3.21
C THR A 39 0.18 7.29 1.82
N LEU A 40 -0.95 7.00 1.17
CA LEU A 40 -1.24 7.44 -0.19
C LEU A 40 -2.44 8.38 -0.20
N LYS A 41 -2.41 9.36 -1.11
CA LYS A 41 -3.55 10.24 -1.36
C LYS A 41 -4.72 9.48 -1.97
N VAL A 42 -5.93 9.92 -1.69
CA VAL A 42 -7.14 9.28 -2.23
C VAL A 42 -7.18 9.30 -3.76
N GLY A 43 -6.59 10.33 -4.40
CA GLY A 43 -6.42 10.36 -5.86
C GLY A 43 -5.61 9.19 -6.41
N THR A 44 -4.51 8.82 -5.75
CA THR A 44 -3.68 7.66 -6.13
C THR A 44 -4.44 6.34 -5.94
N LEU A 45 -5.16 6.21 -4.83
CA LEU A 45 -6.01 5.04 -4.56
C LEU A 45 -7.12 4.90 -5.62
N GLY A 46 -7.67 6.02 -6.09
CA GLY A 46 -8.63 6.06 -7.20
C GLY A 46 -8.03 5.56 -8.51
N GLY A 47 -6.76 5.90 -8.77
CA GLY A 47 -5.99 5.35 -9.89
C GLY A 47 -5.88 3.82 -9.84
N TYR A 48 -5.61 3.25 -8.66
CA TYR A 48 -5.56 1.80 -8.49
C TYR A 48 -6.91 1.13 -8.75
N ARG A 49 -8.03 1.77 -8.38
CA ARG A 49 -9.36 1.27 -8.73
C ARG A 49 -9.55 1.17 -10.24
N SER A 50 -9.12 2.19 -11.00
CA SER A 50 -9.18 2.15 -12.46
C SER A 50 -8.28 1.07 -13.04
N ALA A 51 -7.07 0.89 -12.51
CA ALA A 51 -6.16 -0.17 -12.91
C ALA A 51 -6.76 -1.57 -12.65
N MET A 52 -7.42 -1.77 -11.51
CA MET A 52 -8.14 -3.02 -11.23
C MET A 52 -9.27 -3.26 -12.23
N LYS A 53 -10.11 -2.26 -12.53
CA LYS A 53 -11.16 -2.41 -13.55
C LYS A 53 -10.59 -2.79 -14.92
N ASP A 54 -9.46 -2.17 -15.29
CA ASP A 54 -8.75 -2.50 -16.52
C ASP A 54 -8.19 -3.93 -16.51
N LEU A 55 -7.66 -4.39 -15.37
CA LEU A 55 -7.19 -5.75 -15.20
C LEU A 55 -8.32 -6.76 -15.43
N TYR A 56 -9.48 -6.58 -14.80
CA TYR A 56 -10.66 -7.43 -15.05
C TYR A 56 -11.04 -7.45 -16.53
N ARG A 57 -11.00 -6.29 -17.20
CA ARG A 57 -11.25 -6.17 -18.65
C ARG A 57 -10.22 -6.95 -19.47
N ARG A 58 -8.92 -6.83 -19.20
CA ARG A 58 -7.85 -7.54 -19.92
C ARG A 58 -7.95 -9.06 -19.79
N HIS A 59 -8.40 -9.54 -18.63
CA HIS A 59 -8.62 -10.97 -18.38
C HIS A 59 -9.99 -11.48 -18.87
N ASN A 60 -10.80 -10.64 -19.54
CA ASN A 60 -12.17 -10.96 -19.99
C ASN A 60 -13.06 -11.49 -18.84
N LEU A 61 -12.92 -10.92 -17.64
CA LEU A 61 -13.71 -11.29 -16.49
C LEU A 61 -14.83 -10.27 -16.25
N PRO A 62 -16.02 -10.72 -15.78
CA PRO A 62 -17.06 -9.81 -15.34
C PRO A 62 -16.54 -8.99 -14.14
N LEU A 63 -16.82 -7.69 -14.16
CA LEU A 63 -16.45 -6.83 -13.04
C LEU A 63 -17.30 -7.21 -11.81
N PRO A 64 -16.70 -7.49 -10.65
CA PRO A 64 -17.45 -7.85 -9.45
C PRO A 64 -18.37 -6.71 -8.98
N PRO A 65 -19.58 -7.00 -8.46
CA PRO A 65 -20.54 -6.00 -8.02
C PRO A 65 -20.00 -5.06 -6.93
N GLU A 66 -19.01 -5.51 -6.16
CA GLU A 66 -18.32 -4.74 -5.12
C GLU A 66 -17.64 -3.47 -5.68
N TYR A 67 -17.23 -3.49 -6.95
CA TYR A 67 -16.66 -2.30 -7.62
C TYR A 67 -17.71 -1.21 -7.92
N GLY A 68 -18.99 -1.52 -7.74
CA GLY A 68 -20.13 -0.62 -7.83
C GLY A 68 -20.29 0.28 -6.62
N GLU A 69 -21.44 0.25 -5.96
CA GLU A 69 -21.81 1.14 -4.86
C GLU A 69 -20.90 0.95 -3.63
N GLY A 70 -20.60 -0.29 -3.24
CA GLY A 70 -19.77 -0.60 -2.06
C GLY A 70 -18.41 0.12 -2.09
N MET A 71 -17.67 -0.02 -3.20
CA MET A 71 -16.44 0.75 -3.39
C MET A 71 -16.66 2.26 -3.43
N MET A 72 -17.74 2.76 -4.04
CA MET A 72 -18.00 4.20 -4.10
C MET A 72 -18.15 4.78 -2.68
N THR A 73 -18.87 4.08 -1.81
CA THR A 73 -19.02 4.45 -0.39
C THR A 73 -17.68 4.43 0.34
N LEU A 74 -16.85 3.41 0.10
CA LEU A 74 -15.52 3.28 0.70
C LEU A 74 -14.60 4.45 0.29
N PHE A 75 -14.56 4.79 -1.01
CA PHE A 75 -13.81 5.94 -1.51
C PHE A 75 -14.33 7.28 -0.99
N SER A 76 -15.64 7.40 -0.79
CA SER A 76 -16.25 8.59 -0.18
C SER A 76 -15.81 8.74 1.28
N GLY A 77 -15.77 7.65 2.03
CA GLY A 77 -15.21 7.60 3.39
C GLY A 77 -13.73 7.99 3.43
N LEU A 78 -12.93 7.47 2.50
CA LEU A 78 -11.51 7.82 2.37
C LEU A 78 -11.31 9.31 2.08
N LYS A 79 -12.10 9.91 1.17
CA LYS A 79 -12.06 11.35 0.90
C LYS A 79 -12.37 12.18 2.14
N ARG A 80 -13.37 11.78 2.92
CA ARG A 80 -13.72 12.48 4.16
C ARG A 80 -12.59 12.44 5.17
N LEU A 81 -11.97 11.26 5.37
CA LEU A 81 -10.82 11.12 6.27
C LEU A 81 -9.61 11.95 5.80
N GLU A 82 -9.35 12.00 4.49
CA GLU A 82 -8.31 12.86 3.92
C GLU A 82 -8.60 14.34 4.16
N ALA A 83 -9.85 14.78 3.93
CA ALA A 83 -10.27 16.16 4.19
C ALA A 83 -10.19 16.53 5.67
N GLU A 84 -10.66 15.67 6.58
CA GLU A 84 -10.56 15.87 8.03
C GLU A 84 -9.11 16.04 8.47
N ARG A 85 -8.18 15.22 7.96
CA ARG A 85 -6.75 15.35 8.24
C ARG A 85 -6.17 16.66 7.71
N ASP A 86 -6.49 17.01 6.46
CA ASP A 86 -6.00 18.22 5.82
C ASP A 86 -6.55 19.50 6.50
N GLN A 87 -7.77 19.44 7.05
CA GLN A 87 -8.42 20.53 7.79
C GLN A 87 -8.03 20.60 9.27
N SER A 88 -7.63 19.48 9.88
CA SER A 88 -7.25 19.39 11.30
C SER A 88 -5.98 20.17 11.64
N GLY A 89 -5.26 20.71 10.65
CA GLY A 89 -4.04 21.49 10.87
C GLY A 89 -2.91 20.72 11.55
N ASP A 90 -3.02 19.38 11.63
CA ASP A 90 -1.97 18.55 12.21
C ASP A 90 -0.71 18.75 11.36
N ALA A 91 0.38 19.11 12.03
CA ALA A 91 1.56 19.66 11.40
C ALA A 91 1.96 18.77 10.23
N ARG A 92 1.89 19.34 9.01
CA ARG A 92 2.35 18.76 7.74
C ARG A 92 3.23 17.56 8.03
N GLU A 93 2.76 16.34 7.80
CA GLU A 93 3.63 15.18 7.87
C GLU A 93 4.78 15.46 6.90
N SER A 94 5.86 16.00 7.45
CA SER A 94 7.11 16.22 6.78
C SER A 94 7.45 14.82 6.32
N GLY A 95 7.44 14.55 5.01
CA GLY A 95 7.54 13.20 4.43
C GLY A 95 8.77 12.38 4.84
N LYS A 96 9.53 12.85 5.82
CA LYS A 96 10.42 12.10 6.70
C LYS A 96 9.58 11.12 7.53
N ARG A 97 9.26 9.98 6.93
CA ARG A 97 8.86 8.77 7.66
C ARG A 97 9.77 8.64 8.88
N LEU A 98 9.22 8.74 10.09
CA LEU A 98 10.00 8.59 11.32
C LEU A 98 10.70 7.23 11.25
N LEU A 99 12.02 7.26 11.12
CA LEU A 99 12.82 6.05 11.19
C LEU A 99 12.61 5.51 12.60
N THR A 100 11.84 4.44 12.76
CA THR A 100 11.57 3.91 14.10
C THR A 100 12.89 3.52 14.73
N TYR A 101 13.03 3.69 16.04
CA TYR A 101 14.27 3.37 16.75
C TYR A 101 14.76 1.94 16.47
N SER A 102 13.84 1.00 16.28
CA SER A 102 14.15 -0.37 15.86
C SER A 102 14.86 -0.45 14.50
N ILE A 103 14.43 0.33 13.51
CA ILE A 103 15.03 0.39 12.17
C ILE A 103 16.39 1.09 12.26
N TYR A 104 16.50 2.16 13.04
CA TYR A 104 17.78 2.83 13.30
C TYR A 104 18.82 1.85 13.86
N VAL A 105 18.49 1.15 14.94
CA VAL A 105 19.39 0.20 15.61
C VAL A 105 19.77 -0.95 14.69
N MET A 106 18.83 -1.47 13.90
CA MET A 106 19.11 -2.53 12.93
C MET A 106 20.12 -2.07 11.86
N LEU A 107 19.91 -0.89 11.28
CA LEU A 107 20.82 -0.32 10.28
C LEU A 107 22.20 -0.07 10.87
N CYS A 108 22.29 0.51 12.08
CA CYS A 108 23.57 0.72 12.76
C CYS A 108 24.31 -0.60 12.99
N LYS A 109 23.62 -1.66 13.43
CA LYS A 109 24.24 -2.98 13.62
C LYS A 109 24.71 -3.58 12.30
N LEU A 110 23.94 -3.44 11.22
CA LEU A 110 24.32 -3.92 9.89
C LEU A 110 25.52 -3.16 9.32
N THR A 111 25.60 -1.85 9.54
CA THR A 111 26.76 -1.03 9.15
C THR A 111 28.00 -1.41 9.96
N LEU A 112 27.87 -1.60 11.28
CA LEU A 112 28.99 -2.02 12.13
C LEU A 112 29.48 -3.45 11.87
N ALA A 113 28.59 -4.34 11.41
CA ALA A 113 28.93 -5.72 11.05
C ALA A 113 29.57 -5.84 9.65
N ARG A 114 29.62 -4.74 8.88
CA ARG A 114 30.25 -4.70 7.57
C ARG A 114 31.74 -4.43 7.80
N ASP A 115 32.57 -5.41 7.44
CA ASP A 115 34.04 -5.33 7.49
C ASP A 115 34.57 -4.48 6.31
N ASP A 116 34.02 -3.29 6.15
CA ASP A 116 34.38 -2.33 5.10
C ASP A 116 34.86 -0.99 5.69
N GLY A 117 34.98 -0.86 7.01
CA GLY A 117 35.45 0.39 7.63
C GLY A 117 34.51 1.59 7.43
N GLY A 118 33.25 1.37 7.00
CA GLY A 118 32.14 2.31 7.13
C GLY A 118 32.11 3.51 6.16
N PHE A 119 33.12 3.71 5.31
CA PHE A 119 33.19 4.89 4.43
C PHE A 119 33.74 4.66 3.02
N VAL A 120 33.97 3.41 2.58
CA VAL A 120 34.57 3.12 1.25
C VAL A 120 33.68 3.51 0.06
N HIS A 121 32.42 3.85 0.29
CA HIS A 121 31.46 4.22 -0.76
C HIS A 121 31.37 5.73 -1.01
N LEU A 122 32.16 6.53 -0.27
CA LEU A 122 32.18 7.99 -0.31
C LEU A 122 33.39 8.57 -1.07
N SER A 123 34.17 7.71 -1.73
CA SER A 123 35.29 8.09 -2.60
C SER A 123 34.95 7.90 -4.08
#